data_AF-A0A377TWT9-F1
#
_entry.id   AF-A0A377TWT9-F1
#
_cell.length_a   1.000
_cell.length_b   1.000
_cell.length_c   1.000
_cell.angle_alpha   90.00
_cell.angle_beta   90.00
_cell.angle_gamma   90.00
#
_symmetry.space_group_name_H-M   'P 1'
#
loop_
_entity.id
_entity.type
_entity.pdbx_description
1 polymer ?
#
loop_
_entity_poly.entity_id
_entity_poly.type
_entity_poly.pdbx_seq_one_letter_code
_entity_poly.pdbx_strand_id
1 'polypeptide(L)'
;MIENTAGQGSNLGFKFEHLAAIIDGVEDKSRVGVCIDTCHAFAAGYDLRSAEACEKTFAAFERIVGFQYLRACISTMPRAPSAAGSTVTTAWGKATSATIASAGSCRTAASTVFR
;
A
#
# COMPACT_ATOMS: atom_id res chain seq x y z
N MET A 1 -10.35 -7.65 5.52
CA MET A 1 -9.25 -6.91 4.85
C MET A 1 -9.30 -7.24 3.37
N ILE A 2 -9.19 -6.22 2.51
CA ILE A 2 -9.29 -6.32 1.04
C ILE A 2 -7.90 -6.09 0.45
N GLU A 3 -7.43 -6.93 -0.46
CA GLU A 3 -6.14 -6.76 -1.13
C GLU A 3 -6.35 -6.30 -2.57
N ASN A 4 -5.49 -5.43 -3.10
CA ASN A 4 -5.47 -5.15 -4.54
C ASN A 4 -4.96 -6.39 -5.31
N THR A 5 -5.48 -6.59 -6.51
CA THR A 5 -5.10 -7.74 -7.35
C THR A 5 -4.33 -7.28 -8.59
N ALA A 6 -3.65 -8.21 -9.26
CA ALA A 6 -2.98 -7.95 -10.54
C ALA A 6 -3.96 -7.77 -11.72
N GLY A 7 -5.26 -7.95 -11.51
CA GLY A 7 -6.27 -7.79 -12.57
C GLY A 7 -6.30 -8.92 -13.61
N GLN A 8 -5.87 -10.12 -13.24
CA GLN A 8 -5.89 -11.28 -14.12
C GLN A 8 -7.33 -11.78 -14.38
N GLY A 9 -7.65 -12.08 -15.63
CA GLY A 9 -8.96 -12.61 -16.02
C GLY A 9 -10.10 -11.68 -15.62
N SER A 10 -10.99 -12.16 -14.75
CA SER A 10 -12.14 -11.42 -14.23
C SER A 10 -11.94 -10.91 -12.79
N ASN A 11 -10.71 -10.90 -12.27
CA ASN A 11 -10.45 -10.50 -10.89
C ASN A 11 -10.68 -9.00 -10.68
N LEU A 12 -11.45 -8.65 -9.66
CA LEU A 12 -11.70 -7.27 -9.22
C LEU A 12 -10.57 -6.78 -8.29
N GLY A 13 -10.51 -5.47 -8.04
CA GLY A 13 -9.59 -4.90 -7.04
C GLY A 13 -8.23 -4.45 -7.58
N PHE A 14 -8.01 -4.51 -8.89
CA PHE A 14 -6.76 -4.05 -9.52
C PHE A 14 -6.67 -2.53 -9.72
N LYS A 15 -7.78 -1.81 -9.59
CA LYS A 15 -7.81 -0.33 -9.54
C LYS A 15 -8.17 0.12 -8.13
N PHE A 16 -7.58 1.21 -7.67
CA PHE A 16 -7.94 1.83 -6.40
C PHE A 16 -9.42 2.22 -6.34
N GLU A 17 -10.02 2.62 -7.47
CA GLU A 17 -11.44 2.93 -7.59
C GLU A 17 -12.32 1.71 -7.29
N HIS A 18 -11.86 0.49 -7.61
CA HIS A 18 -12.59 -0.72 -7.25
C HIS A 18 -12.60 -0.93 -5.73
N LEU A 19 -11.48 -0.66 -5.07
CA LEU A 19 -11.36 -0.77 -3.61
C LEU A 19 -12.24 0.26 -2.92
N ALA A 20 -12.23 1.51 -3.40
CA ALA A 20 -13.10 2.58 -2.91
C ALA A 20 -14.58 2.19 -3.06
N ALA A 21 -14.99 1.71 -4.24
CA ALA A 21 -16.36 1.27 -4.48
C ALA A 21 -16.81 0.12 -3.55
N ILE A 22 -15.91 -0.83 -3.25
CA ILE A 22 -16.20 -1.90 -2.27
C ILE A 22 -16.39 -1.30 -0.87
N ILE A 23 -15.49 -0.40 -0.44
CA ILE A 23 -15.57 0.27 0.86
C ILE A 23 -16.85 1.10 0.99
N ASP A 24 -17.26 1.78 -0.08
CA ASP A 24 -18.48 2.59 -0.10
C ASP A 24 -19.72 1.74 0.15
N GLY A 25 -19.76 0.53 -0.43
CA GLY A 25 -20.84 -0.45 -0.22
C GLY A 25 -20.85 -1.14 1.14
N VAL A 26 -19.80 -0.98 1.96
CA VAL A 26 -19.77 -1.51 3.34
C VAL A 26 -20.47 -0.54 4.28
N GLU A 27 -21.47 -1.03 5.02
CA GLU A 27 -22.19 -0.25 6.04
C GLU A 27 -21.27 0.16 7.20
N ASP A 28 -20.64 -0.83 7.85
CA ASP A 28 -19.72 -0.61 8.96
C ASP A 28 -18.27 -0.49 8.48
N LYS A 29 -17.89 0.74 8.12
CA LYS A 29 -16.55 1.10 7.64
C LYS A 29 -15.45 0.97 8.71
N SER A 30 -15.79 0.79 9.99
CA SER A 30 -14.77 0.62 11.05
C SER A 30 -14.03 -0.72 10.95
N ARG A 31 -14.68 -1.73 10.35
CA ARG A 31 -14.14 -3.09 10.19
C ARG A 31 -13.47 -3.35 8.84
N VAL A 32 -13.49 -2.37 7.94
CA VAL A 32 -12.85 -2.50 6.62
C VAL A 32 -11.41 -1.98 6.67
N GLY A 33 -10.57 -2.60 5.84
CA GLY A 33 -9.19 -2.21 5.68
C GLY A 33 -8.61 -2.81 4.40
N VAL A 34 -7.58 -2.17 3.89
CA VAL A 34 -6.92 -2.48 2.63
C VAL A 34 -5.49 -2.93 2.88
N CYS A 35 -5.09 -3.99 2.20
CA CYS A 35 -3.71 -4.43 2.03
C CYS A 35 -3.24 -4.05 0.62
N ILE A 36 -2.09 -3.40 0.50
CA ILE A 36 -1.47 -3.16 -0.81
C ILE A 36 -0.35 -4.17 -1.05
N ASP A 37 -0.57 -5.10 -2.00
CA ASP A 37 0.49 -5.93 -2.57
C ASP A 37 1.15 -5.17 -3.73
N THR A 38 2.46 -4.94 -3.58
CA THR A 38 3.28 -4.16 -4.53
C THR A 38 3.53 -4.88 -5.85
N CYS A 39 3.58 -6.21 -5.88
CA CYS A 39 3.66 -7.00 -7.12
C CYS A 39 2.35 -6.88 -7.91
N HIS A 40 1.22 -7.01 -7.22
CA HIS A 40 -0.09 -6.83 -7.83
C HIS A 40 -0.30 -5.41 -8.34
N ALA A 41 0.07 -4.39 -7.56
CA ALA A 41 -0.08 -2.99 -7.97
C ALA A 41 0.74 -2.71 -9.24
N PHE A 42 1.98 -3.19 -9.30
CA PHE A 42 2.81 -3.05 -10.49
C PHE A 42 2.25 -3.79 -11.70
N ALA A 43 1.82 -5.04 -11.52
CA ALA A 43 1.19 -5.82 -12.58
C ALA A 43 -0.10 -5.17 -13.10
N ALA A 44 -0.84 -4.47 -12.23
CA ALA A 44 -2.03 -3.70 -12.57
C ALA A 44 -1.73 -2.34 -13.23
N GLY A 45 -0.45 -1.97 -13.38
CA GLY A 45 0.00 -0.76 -14.10
C GLY A 45 0.41 0.41 -13.22
N TYR A 46 0.46 0.26 -11.89
CA TYR A 46 0.99 1.30 -11.00
C TYR A 46 2.52 1.25 -10.98
N ASP A 47 3.17 2.32 -11.44
CA ASP A 47 4.63 2.36 -11.44
C ASP A 47 5.19 2.53 -10.03
N LEU A 48 6.09 1.60 -9.66
CA LEU A 48 6.78 1.55 -8.36
C LEU A 48 8.31 1.42 -8.54
N ARG A 49 8.83 1.72 -9.75
CA ARG A 49 10.26 1.59 -10.10
C ARG A 49 11.11 2.79 -9.72
N SER A 50 10.54 3.84 -9.15
CA SER A 50 11.30 4.99 -8.68
C SER A 50 10.62 5.62 -7.48
N ALA A 51 11.36 6.45 -6.76
CA ALA A 51 10.82 7.19 -5.62
C ALA A 51 9.62 8.07 -6.00
N GLU A 52 9.79 8.84 -7.07
CA GLU A 52 8.76 9.71 -7.61
C GLU A 52 7.53 8.92 -8.08
N ALA A 53 7.73 7.76 -8.71
CA ALA A 53 6.63 6.90 -9.17
C ALA A 53 5.84 6.30 -7.98
N CYS A 54 6.55 5.85 -6.94
CA CYS A 54 5.92 5.41 -5.69
C CYS A 54 5.09 6.53 -5.06
N GLU A 55 5.65 7.74 -4.94
CA GLU A 55 4.93 8.89 -4.38
C GLU A 55 3.67 9.21 -5.16
N LYS A 56 3.73 9.21 -6.51
CA LYS A 56 2.55 9.40 -7.36
C LYS A 56 1.50 8.32 -7.15
N THR A 57 1.91 7.05 -7.09
CA THR A 57 1.02 5.92 -6.85
C THR A 57 0.33 6.02 -5.49
N PHE A 58 1.08 6.30 -4.43
CA PHE A 58 0.53 6.41 -3.08
C PHE A 58 -0.27 7.70 -2.85
N ALA A 59 0.04 8.79 -3.56
CA ALA A 59 -0.81 9.99 -3.58
C ALA A 59 -2.16 9.70 -4.26
N ALA A 60 -2.17 8.88 -5.33
CA ALA A 60 -3.42 8.43 -5.94
C ALA A 60 -4.21 7.52 -4.98
N PHE A 61 -3.54 6.60 -4.28
CA PHE A 61 -4.17 5.76 -3.26
C PHE A 61 -4.84 6.60 -2.16
N GLU A 62 -4.13 7.59 -1.60
CA GLU A 62 -4.67 8.49 -0.58
C GLU A 62 -5.90 9.24 -1.09
N ARG A 63 -5.83 9.78 -2.30
CA ARG A 63 -6.92 10.56 -2.89
C ARG A 63 -8.17 9.71 -3.16
N ILE A 64 -8.01 8.44 -3.53
CA ILE A 64 -9.11 7.58 -4.00
C ILE A 64 -9.67 6.71 -2.88
N VAL A 65 -8.80 6.12 -2.06
CA VAL A 65 -9.17 5.19 -0.98
C VAL A 65 -8.97 5.85 0.36
N GLY A 66 -7.77 6.42 0.59
CA GLY A 66 -7.38 7.03 1.85
C GLY A 66 -6.62 6.09 2.79
N PHE A 67 -5.54 6.61 3.38
CA PHE A 67 -4.62 5.90 4.27
C PHE A 67 -5.29 5.46 5.56
N GLN A 68 -6.43 6.04 5.95
CA GLN A 68 -7.22 5.57 7.09
C GLN A 68 -7.67 4.10 6.94
N TYR A 69 -7.79 3.61 5.69
CA TYR A 69 -8.11 2.22 5.41
C TYR A 69 -6.87 1.35 5.22
N LEU A 70 -5.67 1.90 5.06
CA LEU A 70 -4.46 1.09 4.90
C LEU A 70 -4.15 0.35 6.21
N ARG A 71 -4.06 -0.99 6.13
CA ARG A 71 -3.75 -1.85 7.28
C ARG A 71 -2.43 -2.60 7.11
N ALA A 72 -2.04 -2.88 5.87
CA ALA A 72 -0.81 -3.58 5.56
C ALA A 72 -0.30 -3.21 4.16
N CYS A 73 1.00 -3.40 3.95
CA CYS A 73 1.60 -3.38 2.62
C CYS A 73 2.54 -4.58 2.50
N ILE A 74 2.34 -5.38 1.45
CA ILE A 74 3.15 -6.57 1.16
C ILE A 74 4.17 -6.19 0.08
N SER A 75 5.45 -6.33 0.43
CA SER A 75 6.58 -6.09 -0.48
C SER A 75 7.07 -7.41 -1.05
N THR A 76 6.50 -7.84 -2.18
CA THR A 76 6.85 -9.08 -2.90
C THR A 76 7.76 -8.83 -4.11
N MET A 77 8.04 -7.57 -4.43
CA MET A 77 8.99 -7.19 -5.47
C MET A 77 10.44 -7.53 -5.08
N PRO A 78 11.26 -8.10 -5.98
CA PRO A 78 12.61 -8.58 -5.66
C PRO A 78 13.61 -7.49 -5.26
N ARG A 79 13.29 -6.20 -5.45
CA ARG A 79 13.88 -5.01 -4.79
C ARG A 79 13.19 -3.77 -5.35
N ALA A 80 12.59 -2.94 -4.50
CA ALA A 80 12.39 -1.54 -4.88
C ALA A 80 13.78 -0.92 -5.11
N PRO A 81 14.00 -0.10 -6.16
CA PRO A 81 15.33 0.40 -6.46
C PRO A 81 15.86 1.21 -5.27
N SER A 82 16.92 0.68 -4.68
CA SER A 82 17.74 1.32 -3.67
C SER A 82 18.60 2.41 -4.33
N ALA A 83 17.97 3.52 -4.73
CA ALA A 83 18.70 4.68 -5.26
C ALA A 83 17.82 5.94 -5.23
N ALA A 84 17.65 6.53 -4.04
CA ALA A 84 17.59 7.98 -3.81
C ALA A 84 17.28 8.20 -2.33
N GLY A 85 18.07 9.06 -1.67
CA GLY A 85 17.88 9.41 -0.28
C GLY A 85 16.45 9.85 0.05
N SER A 86 15.99 9.40 1.22
CA SER A 86 15.13 10.15 2.14
C SER A 86 13.72 10.62 1.70
N THR A 87 13.07 10.02 0.69
CA THR A 87 11.65 10.37 0.41
C THR A 87 10.71 9.16 0.33
N VAL A 88 11.12 8.03 -0.24
CA VAL A 88 10.31 6.78 -0.20
C VAL A 88 10.25 6.19 1.19
N THR A 89 11.37 6.12 1.91
CA THR A 89 11.39 5.73 3.33
C THR A 89 10.61 6.69 4.21
N THR A 90 10.26 7.88 3.71
CA THR A 90 9.50 8.91 4.43
C THR A 90 8.03 8.87 4.03
N ALA A 91 7.65 8.44 2.82
CA ALA A 91 6.27 8.10 2.49
C ALA A 91 5.87 6.74 3.09
N TRP A 92 6.73 5.73 2.94
CA TRP A 92 6.64 4.44 3.63
C TRP A 92 6.78 4.64 5.15
N GLY A 93 7.66 5.54 5.60
CA GLY A 93 7.89 5.95 6.98
C GLY A 93 6.80 6.83 7.61
N LYS A 94 6.12 7.69 6.83
CA LYS A 94 4.98 8.50 7.30
C LYS A 94 3.69 7.70 7.29
N ALA A 95 3.47 6.83 6.30
CA ALA A 95 2.38 5.86 6.30
C ALA A 95 2.51 4.87 7.48
N THR A 96 3.75 4.48 7.83
CA THR A 96 4.03 3.71 9.04
C THR A 96 3.97 4.57 10.32
N SER A 97 4.45 5.82 10.34
CA SER A 97 4.43 6.67 11.55
C SER A 97 3.03 7.14 11.95
N ALA A 98 2.12 7.38 11.00
CA ALA A 98 0.74 7.75 11.30
C ALA A 98 -0.11 6.56 11.80
N THR A 99 0.30 5.32 11.50
CA THR A 99 -0.41 4.09 11.88
C THR A 99 0.22 3.39 13.10
N ILE A 100 1.51 3.61 13.36
CA ILE A 100 2.23 3.02 14.51
C ILE A 100 1.95 3.78 15.83
N ALA A 101 1.41 5.00 15.79
CA ALA A 101 1.11 5.77 17.00
C ALA A 101 -0.06 5.21 17.84
N SER A 102 -0.88 4.27 17.32
CA SER A 102 -1.99 3.69 18.09
C SER A 102 -2.05 2.16 18.15
N ALA A 103 -1.07 1.44 17.60
CA ALA A 103 -1.05 -0.03 17.65
C ALA A 103 0.34 -0.52 18.05
N GLY A 104 0.55 -0.61 19.37
CA GLY A 104 1.74 -1.22 19.95
C GLY A 104 1.77 -2.73 19.69
N SER A 105 2.28 -3.14 18.52
CA SER A 105 2.86 -4.48 18.28
C SER A 105 3.39 -4.57 16.85
N CYS A 106 4.44 -3.82 16.50
CA CYS A 106 5.23 -4.14 15.32
C CYS A 106 6.63 -3.55 15.43
N ARG A 107 7.43 -4.06 16.39
CA ARG A 107 8.84 -3.69 16.54
C ARG A 107 9.81 -4.77 16.03
N THR A 108 9.32 -5.85 15.41
CA THR A 108 10.13 -7.06 15.17
C THR A 108 10.25 -7.49 13.70
N ALA A 109 10.16 -6.56 12.74
CA ALA A 109 10.39 -6.88 11.33
C ALA A 109 11.39 -5.96 10.61
N ALA A 110 12.15 -5.15 11.36
CA ALA A 110 13.11 -4.20 10.78
C ALA A 110 14.58 -4.64 10.86
N SER A 111 14.91 -5.79 11.47
CA SER A 111 16.31 -6.20 11.71
C SER A 111 16.85 -7.31 10.80
N THR A 112 16.07 -7.88 9.88
CA THR A 112 16.52 -9.04 9.07
C THR A 112 16.68 -8.72 7.57
N VAL A 113 16.55 -7.46 7.17
CA VAL A 113 16.76 -7.02 5.77
C VAL A 113 18.07 -6.22 5.60
N PHE A 114 18.87 -6.09 6.67
CA PHE A 114 20.19 -5.45 6.66
C PHE A 114 21.29 -6.31 7.32
N ARG A 115 21.39 -7.58 6.91
CA ARG A 115 22.65 -8.33 6.86
C ARG A 115 22.77 -8.99 5.49
#